data_AF-A0A354V2V9-F1
#
_entry.id   AF-A0A354V2V9-F1
#
_cell.length_a   1.000
_cell.length_b   1.000
_cell.length_c   1.000
_cell.angle_alpha   90.00
_cell.angle_beta   90.00
_cell.angle_gamma   90.00
#
_symmetry.space_group_name_H-M   'P 1'
#
loop_
_entity.id
_entity.type
_entity.pdbx_description
1 polymer ?
#
loop_
_entity_poly.entity_id
_entity_poly.type
_entity_poly.pdbx_seq_one_letter_code
_entity_poly.pdbx_strand_id
1 'polypeptide(L)'
;GYTEDEKVEIAKRHLINKQGEAHGLKKDEWSVSEDAVRDLIRYYSREAGVRNLERELANLARKAVKEIVTKKTPKVAITRKNLEKFAGVKKFRFGETEAEDMVGVVTGLAWTEVGGEILTIESVLLPGKGNVKQTGKLGDVMQESVSAALSYVRSRSIRFGIKPTLFEKRDIHVHVPEGATPKDGPSAGVAMATSIVSILTGIPVRRDVAMTGEITLRGRILPIGGLKEKLLAALRAGITTVFIPKENEKDLAEIPDNVKKHLKLIPVADVDEVIAQALARRPVPIEWEEPAEPPVSAPVAQPAAASLPH
;
A
#
# COMPACT_ATOMS: atom_id res chain seq x y z
N GLY A 1 11.65 10.30 8.66
CA GLY A 1 11.35 9.29 9.70
C GLY A 1 12.58 8.42 9.95
N TYR A 2 12.54 7.58 10.98
CA TYR A 2 13.66 6.70 11.37
C TYR A 2 13.49 5.26 10.88
N THR A 3 14.58 4.60 10.51
CA THR A 3 14.65 3.16 10.23
C THR A 3 14.48 2.34 11.52
N GLU A 4 14.22 1.04 11.38
CA GLU A 4 14.09 0.16 12.56
C GLU A 4 15.37 0.16 13.41
N ASP A 5 16.54 0.07 12.79
CA ASP A 5 17.83 0.07 13.50
C ASP A 5 18.12 1.42 14.16
N GLU A 6 17.79 2.53 13.49
CA GLU A 6 17.89 3.86 14.07
C GLU A 6 16.98 3.99 15.30
N LYS A 7 15.74 3.49 15.25
CA LYS A 7 14.82 3.51 16.40
C LYS A 7 15.32 2.65 17.55
N VAL A 8 15.91 1.48 17.26
CA VAL A 8 16.53 0.61 18.27
C VAL A 8 17.67 1.36 18.97
N GLU A 9 18.54 2.01 18.21
CA GLU A 9 19.66 2.77 18.79
C GLU A 9 19.19 4.00 19.58
N ILE A 10 18.19 4.73 19.10
CA ILE A 10 17.56 5.84 19.84
C ILE A 10 16.97 5.33 21.16
N ALA A 11 16.29 4.20 21.14
CA ALA A 11 15.70 3.61 22.34
C ALA A 11 16.76 3.20 23.36
N LYS A 12 17.82 2.51 22.91
CA LYS A 12 18.93 2.06 23.76
C LYS A 12 19.72 3.21 24.38
N ARG A 13 20.05 4.23 23.58
CA ARG A 13 20.90 5.34 24.04
C ARG A 13 20.14 6.35 24.90
N HIS A 14 18.87 6.58 24.61
CA HIS A 14 18.11 7.68 25.20
C HIS A 14 16.83 7.24 25.90
N LEU A 15 15.91 6.58 25.19
CA LEU A 15 14.53 6.42 25.69
C LEU A 15 14.43 5.49 26.90
N ILE A 16 15.18 4.37 26.92
CA ILE A 16 15.13 3.41 28.02
C ILE A 16 15.59 4.04 29.33
N ASN A 17 16.72 4.77 29.31
CA ASN A 17 17.24 5.47 30.49
C ASN A 17 16.27 6.57 30.95
N LYS A 18 15.80 7.39 30.01
CA LYS A 18 14.83 8.48 30.28
C LYS A 18 13.55 7.94 30.94
N GLN A 19 13.00 6.84 30.43
CA GLN A 19 11.78 6.25 30.98
C GLN A 19 12.03 5.54 32.31
N GLY A 20 13.21 4.94 32.52
CA GLY A 20 13.61 4.40 33.81
C GLY A 20 13.67 5.48 34.90
N GLU A 21 14.39 6.57 34.64
CA GLU A 21 14.51 7.70 35.57
C GLU A 21 13.15 8.34 35.87
N ALA A 22 12.32 8.57 34.85
CA ALA A 22 10.99 9.16 35.01
C ALA A 22 10.05 8.31 35.87
N HIS A 23 10.30 7.01 36.00
CA HIS A 23 9.50 6.08 36.82
C HIS A 23 10.21 5.62 38.10
N GLY A 24 11.36 6.23 38.44
CA GLY A 24 12.11 5.94 39.66
C GLY A 24 12.80 4.57 39.68
N LEU A 25 13.05 3.96 38.52
CA LEU A 25 13.81 2.72 38.39
C LEU A 25 15.32 3.01 38.38
N LYS A 26 16.10 2.28 39.18
CA LYS A 26 17.57 2.33 39.09
C LYS A 26 18.05 1.53 37.87
N LYS A 27 19.27 1.84 37.39
CA LYS A 27 19.89 1.16 36.24
C LYS A 27 19.93 -0.36 36.38
N ASP A 28 20.08 -0.86 37.61
CA ASP A 28 20.29 -2.28 37.87
C ASP A 28 18.98 -3.03 38.13
N GLU A 29 17.88 -2.29 38.31
CA GLU A 29 16.55 -2.81 38.62
C GLU A 29 15.74 -3.14 37.35
N TRP A 30 16.13 -2.60 36.19
CA TRP A 30 15.38 -2.70 34.95
C TRP A 30 16.28 -2.75 33.72
N SER A 31 15.94 -3.63 32.76
CA SER A 31 16.56 -3.64 31.44
C SER A 31 15.58 -4.13 30.38
N VAL A 32 15.77 -3.66 29.13
CA VAL A 32 15.04 -4.15 27.96
C VAL A 32 16.06 -4.62 26.94
N SER A 33 16.02 -5.90 26.58
CA SER A 33 16.90 -6.45 25.55
C SER A 33 16.64 -5.81 24.19
N GLU A 34 17.64 -5.77 23.33
CA GLU A 34 17.51 -5.24 21.97
C GLU A 34 16.40 -5.94 21.17
N ASP A 35 16.31 -7.27 21.25
CA ASP A 35 15.24 -8.04 20.59
C ASP A 35 13.84 -7.63 21.06
N ALA A 36 13.68 -7.30 22.36
CA ALA A 36 12.41 -6.83 22.88
C ALA A 36 12.07 -5.43 22.38
N VAL A 37 13.07 -4.53 22.29
CA VAL A 37 12.90 -3.20 21.68
C VAL A 37 12.48 -3.34 20.21
N ARG A 38 13.13 -4.26 19.48
CA ARG A 38 12.79 -4.53 18.09
C ARG A 38 11.35 -5.03 17.95
N ASP A 39 10.90 -5.93 18.82
CA ASP A 39 9.51 -6.41 18.84
C ASP A 39 8.50 -5.32 19.26
N LEU A 40 8.86 -4.43 20.18
CA LEU A 40 8.07 -3.23 20.50
C LEU A 40 7.86 -2.36 19.27
N ILE A 41 8.94 -2.10 18.53
CA ILE A 41 8.88 -1.29 17.31
C ILE A 41 7.95 -1.95 16.29
N ARG A 42 8.05 -3.27 16.11
CA ARG A 42 7.32 -4.04 15.07
C ARG A 42 5.85 -4.27 15.39
N TYR A 43 5.53 -4.66 16.62
CA TYR A 43 4.21 -5.19 16.98
C TYR A 43 3.38 -4.26 17.88
N TYR A 44 3.99 -3.23 18.47
CA TYR A 44 3.34 -2.36 19.45
C TYR A 44 3.39 -0.87 19.07
N SER A 45 4.21 -0.50 18.09
CA SER A 45 4.29 0.87 17.55
C SER A 45 4.07 0.90 16.04
N ARG A 46 3.33 1.90 15.54
CA ARG A 46 3.22 2.21 14.10
C ARG A 46 3.32 3.72 13.93
N GLU A 47 4.49 4.19 13.53
CA GLU A 47 4.80 5.62 13.34
C GLU A 47 6.12 5.78 12.56
N ALA A 48 6.38 6.96 11.96
CA ALA A 48 7.69 7.29 11.42
C ALA A 48 8.69 7.80 12.50
N GLY A 49 8.17 8.33 13.61
CA GLY A 49 8.95 8.84 14.75
C GLY A 49 9.19 7.79 15.84
N VAL A 50 9.37 8.25 17.08
CA VAL A 50 9.57 7.41 18.28
C VAL A 50 8.65 7.78 19.45
N ARG A 51 7.59 8.56 19.22
CA ARG A 51 6.69 9.03 20.29
C ARG A 51 5.84 7.89 20.86
N ASN A 52 5.29 7.05 19.98
CA ASN A 52 4.57 5.85 20.38
C ASN A 52 5.52 4.82 21.01
N LEU A 53 6.72 4.66 20.46
CA LEU A 53 7.77 3.81 21.07
C LEU A 53 8.10 4.26 22.50
N GLU A 54 8.29 5.56 22.72
CA GLU A 54 8.53 6.12 24.05
C GLU A 54 7.36 5.84 25.01
N ARG A 55 6.11 5.99 24.54
CA ARG A 55 4.91 5.67 25.33
C ARG A 55 4.84 4.19 25.69
N GLU A 56 5.15 3.28 24.76
CA GLU A 56 5.18 1.85 25.08
C GLU A 56 6.31 1.51 26.06
N LEU A 57 7.49 2.12 25.93
CA LEU A 57 8.55 1.98 26.93
C LEU A 57 8.12 2.48 28.32
N ALA A 58 7.37 3.58 28.40
CA ALA A 58 6.78 4.06 29.65
C ALA A 58 5.77 3.04 30.25
N ASN A 59 4.95 2.40 29.41
CA ASN A 59 4.03 1.34 29.85
C ASN A 59 4.78 0.15 30.48
N LEU A 60 5.88 -0.25 29.86
CA LEU A 60 6.72 -1.33 30.37
C LEU A 60 7.39 -0.95 31.69
N ALA A 61 7.96 0.26 31.79
CA ALA A 61 8.58 0.76 33.00
C ALA A 61 7.59 0.76 34.18
N ARG A 62 6.36 1.26 33.97
CA ARG A 62 5.29 1.21 34.99
C ARG A 62 4.98 -0.19 35.47
N LYS A 63 4.91 -1.16 34.56
CA LYS A 63 4.64 -2.57 34.92
C LYS A 63 5.83 -3.23 35.61
N ALA A 64 7.06 -2.85 35.26
CA ALA A 64 8.25 -3.32 35.95
C ALA A 64 8.29 -2.82 37.40
N VAL A 65 8.00 -1.53 37.65
CA VAL A 65 7.85 -0.99 39.01
C VAL A 65 6.82 -1.79 39.81
N LYS A 66 5.63 -2.02 39.22
CA LYS A 66 4.58 -2.83 39.86
C LYS A 66 5.08 -4.22 40.21
N GLU A 67 5.84 -4.88 39.34
CA GLU A 67 6.36 -6.22 39.57
C GLU A 67 7.44 -6.27 40.65
N ILE A 68 8.36 -5.29 40.68
CA ILE A 68 9.38 -5.15 41.73
C ILE A 68 8.72 -5.01 43.10
N VAL A 69 7.75 -4.10 43.22
CA VAL A 69 7.04 -3.83 44.48
C VAL A 69 6.18 -5.03 44.92
N THR A 70 5.41 -5.62 44.01
CA THR A 70 4.46 -6.69 44.37
C THR A 70 5.15 -8.02 44.65
N LYS A 71 6.14 -8.40 43.83
CA LYS A 71 6.81 -9.71 43.93
C LYS A 71 8.09 -9.67 44.74
N LYS A 72 8.49 -8.49 45.25
CA LYS A 72 9.77 -8.27 45.94
C LYS A 72 10.96 -8.80 45.13
N THR A 73 10.90 -8.66 43.81
CA THR A 73 11.99 -9.07 42.92
C THR A 73 12.98 -7.93 42.77
N PRO A 74 14.29 -8.16 42.92
CA PRO A 74 15.28 -7.09 42.94
C PRO A 74 15.55 -6.49 41.55
N LYS A 75 15.18 -7.20 40.47
CA LYS A 75 15.40 -6.76 39.09
C LYS A 75 14.38 -7.35 38.12
N VAL A 76 14.03 -6.60 37.09
CA VAL A 76 13.17 -7.02 35.97
C VAL A 76 13.92 -6.86 34.65
N ALA A 77 14.14 -7.98 33.96
CA ALA A 77 14.69 -7.99 32.61
C ALA A 77 13.59 -8.32 31.59
N ILE A 78 13.30 -7.37 30.70
CA ILE A 78 12.35 -7.57 29.61
C ILE A 78 13.08 -8.08 28.38
N THR A 79 12.67 -9.26 27.94
CA THR A 79 13.20 -9.99 26.79
C THR A 79 12.08 -10.26 25.79
N ARG A 80 12.42 -10.63 24.55
CA ARG A 80 11.42 -11.04 23.54
C ARG A 80 10.42 -12.07 24.09
N LYS A 81 10.89 -13.04 24.90
CA LYS A 81 10.06 -14.13 25.44
C LYS A 81 9.01 -13.69 26.46
N ASN A 82 9.29 -12.63 27.24
CA ASN A 82 8.37 -12.16 28.28
C ASN A 82 7.73 -10.80 27.95
N LEU A 83 8.03 -10.22 26.78
CA LEU A 83 7.52 -8.92 26.37
C LEU A 83 5.99 -8.86 26.43
N GLU A 84 5.29 -9.89 25.98
CA GLU A 84 3.82 -9.92 25.95
C GLU A 84 3.18 -9.76 27.34
N LYS A 85 3.83 -10.26 28.40
CA LYS A 85 3.38 -10.07 29.78
C LYS A 85 3.35 -8.59 30.18
N PHE A 86 4.28 -7.79 29.65
CA PHE A 86 4.40 -6.37 29.95
C PHE A 86 3.71 -5.50 28.88
N ALA A 87 3.87 -5.75 27.59
CA ALA A 87 3.26 -4.95 26.52
C ALA A 87 1.78 -5.30 26.26
N GLY A 88 1.33 -6.48 26.72
CA GLY A 88 0.04 -7.07 26.34
C GLY A 88 0.12 -7.80 25.00
N VAL A 89 -1.04 -8.18 24.46
CA VAL A 89 -1.13 -8.81 23.13
C VAL A 89 -0.60 -7.89 22.03
N LYS A 90 -0.01 -8.48 20.98
CA LYS A 90 0.52 -7.74 19.82
C LYS A 90 -0.60 -6.88 19.21
N LYS A 91 -0.35 -5.58 19.06
CA LYS A 91 -1.33 -4.60 18.55
C LYS A 91 -1.34 -4.54 17.02
N PHE A 92 -0.17 -4.75 16.43
CA PHE A 92 0.05 -4.70 15.00
C PHE A 92 0.65 -6.02 14.52
N ARG A 93 0.38 -6.33 13.26
CA ARG A 93 1.04 -7.42 12.54
C ARG A 93 2.23 -6.83 11.77
N PHE A 94 3.36 -7.52 11.79
CA PHE A 94 4.59 -7.12 11.12
C PHE A 94 4.98 -8.19 10.10
N GLY A 95 5.30 -7.78 8.88
CA GLY A 95 5.67 -8.70 7.80
C GLY A 95 4.50 -9.47 7.18
N GLU A 96 3.25 -9.16 7.51
CA GLU A 96 2.10 -9.66 6.75
C GLU A 96 1.90 -8.77 5.53
N THR A 97 2.67 -9.08 4.48
CA THR A 97 2.11 -9.07 3.14
C THR A 97 0.98 -10.09 3.08
N GLU A 98 0.10 -9.96 2.09
CA GLU A 98 -0.92 -10.97 1.83
C GLU A 98 -0.31 -12.38 1.86
N ALA A 99 -1.03 -13.33 2.44
CA ALA A 99 -0.51 -14.69 2.65
C ALA A 99 -0.19 -15.37 1.31
N GLU A 100 -0.94 -15.03 0.28
CA GLU A 100 -0.90 -15.62 -1.06
C GLU A 100 -1.04 -14.54 -2.12
N ASP A 101 -0.64 -14.88 -3.36
CA ASP A 101 -0.85 -14.02 -4.51
C ASP A 101 -2.36 -13.92 -4.83
N MET A 102 -2.87 -12.70 -5.00
CA MET A 102 -4.31 -12.47 -5.12
C MET A 102 -4.69 -11.73 -6.39
N VAL A 103 -5.85 -12.08 -6.94
CA VAL A 103 -6.43 -11.38 -8.10
C VAL A 103 -7.07 -10.09 -7.64
N GLY A 104 -6.69 -8.97 -8.26
CA GLY A 104 -7.26 -7.65 -8.01
C GLY A 104 -6.77 -6.95 -6.76
N VAL A 105 -5.81 -7.52 -6.03
CA VAL A 105 -5.23 -6.91 -4.83
C VAL A 105 -3.80 -6.50 -5.11
N VAL A 106 -3.48 -5.22 -4.95
CA VAL A 106 -2.15 -4.67 -5.23
C VAL A 106 -1.67 -3.85 -4.04
N THR A 107 -0.41 -4.02 -3.68
CA THR A 107 0.25 -3.17 -2.68
C THR A 107 0.82 -1.91 -3.34
N GLY A 108 0.18 -0.76 -3.08
CA GLY A 108 0.67 0.56 -3.39
C GLY A 108 1.47 1.18 -2.23
N LEU A 109 2.31 2.17 -2.53
CA LEU A 109 2.99 2.98 -1.50
C LEU A 109 2.51 4.43 -1.54
N ALA A 110 2.06 4.92 -0.39
CA ALA A 110 1.64 6.30 -0.22
C ALA A 110 2.56 7.06 0.74
N TRP A 111 2.44 8.37 0.68
CA TRP A 111 3.07 9.29 1.60
C TRP A 111 1.99 10.07 2.33
N THR A 112 2.12 10.17 3.65
CA THR A 112 1.26 10.99 4.51
C THR A 112 2.15 11.93 5.34
N GLU A 113 1.55 12.92 5.98
CA GLU A 113 2.26 13.84 6.87
C GLU A 113 3.01 13.13 8.02
N VAL A 114 2.52 11.95 8.43
CA VAL A 114 3.13 11.14 9.49
C VAL A 114 4.14 10.12 8.98
N GLY A 115 4.38 10.09 7.66
CA GLY A 115 5.36 9.25 6.98
C GLY A 115 4.76 8.35 5.91
N GLY A 116 5.56 7.42 5.40
CA GLY A 116 5.16 6.49 4.36
C GLY A 116 4.25 5.39 4.89
N GLU A 117 3.27 5.02 4.07
CA GLU A 117 2.23 4.04 4.38
C GLU A 117 2.04 3.06 3.21
N ILE A 118 1.61 1.84 3.53
CA ILE A 118 1.18 0.86 2.54
C ILE A 118 -0.29 1.08 2.25
N LEU A 119 -0.65 1.14 0.97
CA LEU A 119 -2.04 1.09 0.53
C LEU A 119 -2.32 -0.25 -0.10
N THR A 120 -3.26 -1.00 0.44
CA THR A 120 -3.84 -2.14 -0.27
C THR A 120 -4.91 -1.59 -1.22
N ILE A 121 -4.76 -1.82 -2.51
CA ILE A 121 -5.75 -1.43 -3.52
C ILE A 121 -6.44 -2.71 -3.97
N GLU A 122 -7.74 -2.76 -3.75
CA GLU A 122 -8.60 -3.86 -4.11
C GLU A 122 -9.43 -3.46 -5.32
N SER A 123 -9.65 -4.38 -6.23
CA SER A 123 -10.55 -4.18 -7.35
C SER A 123 -11.43 -5.42 -7.51
N VAL A 124 -12.70 -5.21 -7.82
CA VAL A 124 -13.65 -6.30 -8.05
C VAL A 124 -14.46 -6.06 -9.32
N LEU A 125 -14.88 -7.15 -9.93
CA LEU A 125 -15.58 -7.20 -11.20
C LEU A 125 -17.03 -7.63 -10.96
N LEU A 126 -17.97 -6.79 -11.35
CA LEU A 126 -19.40 -6.99 -11.13
C LEU A 126 -20.13 -7.09 -12.47
N PRO A 127 -21.21 -7.88 -12.61
CA PRO A 127 -22.13 -7.73 -13.74
C PRO A 127 -22.68 -6.29 -13.77
N GLY A 128 -22.66 -5.64 -14.93
CA GLY A 128 -23.00 -4.22 -15.00
C GLY A 128 -23.07 -3.65 -16.42
N LYS A 129 -22.95 -2.32 -16.52
CA LYS A 129 -23.06 -1.55 -17.77
C LYS A 129 -21.79 -0.76 -18.11
N GLY A 130 -20.66 -1.08 -17.46
CA GLY A 130 -19.39 -0.39 -17.68
C GLY A 130 -19.10 0.75 -16.72
N ASN A 131 -19.80 0.79 -15.59
CA ASN A 131 -19.57 1.83 -14.59
C ASN A 131 -18.29 1.55 -13.79
N VAL A 132 -17.66 2.62 -13.34
CA VAL A 132 -16.58 2.54 -12.36
C VAL A 132 -17.02 3.18 -11.06
N LYS A 133 -16.84 2.44 -9.96
CA LYS A 133 -17.08 2.90 -8.60
C LYS A 133 -15.77 2.94 -7.84
N GLN A 134 -15.64 3.91 -6.95
CA GLN A 134 -14.47 4.06 -6.10
C GLN A 134 -14.90 4.32 -4.65
N THR A 135 -14.27 3.64 -3.69
CA THR A 135 -14.53 3.80 -2.25
C THR A 135 -13.24 3.80 -1.44
N GLY A 136 -13.28 4.34 -0.21
CA GLY A 136 -12.10 4.42 0.66
C GLY A 136 -11.66 5.83 1.05
N LYS A 137 -12.56 6.83 0.91
CA LYS A 137 -12.29 8.26 1.11
C LYS A 137 -11.12 8.78 0.26
N LEU A 138 -11.25 8.58 -1.05
CA LEU A 138 -10.29 9.08 -2.03
C LEU A 138 -10.53 10.58 -2.27
N GLY A 139 -9.48 11.39 -2.21
CA GLY A 139 -9.52 12.78 -2.66
C GLY A 139 -9.62 12.89 -4.19
N ASP A 140 -9.81 14.10 -4.69
CA ASP A 140 -10.12 14.33 -6.10
C ASP A 140 -8.98 13.87 -7.03
N VAL A 141 -7.72 14.10 -6.65
CA VAL A 141 -6.54 13.70 -7.45
C VAL A 141 -6.44 12.18 -7.55
N MET A 142 -6.75 11.49 -6.45
CA MET A 142 -6.76 10.03 -6.45
C MET A 142 -7.93 9.46 -7.26
N GLN A 143 -9.08 10.13 -7.31
CA GLN A 143 -10.20 9.75 -8.20
C GLN A 143 -9.86 9.95 -9.69
N GLU A 144 -9.16 11.03 -10.02
CA GLU A 144 -8.62 11.25 -11.37
C GLU A 144 -7.63 10.13 -11.75
N SER A 145 -6.80 9.69 -10.80
CA SER A 145 -5.86 8.59 -11.01
C SER A 145 -6.56 7.28 -11.34
N VAL A 146 -7.70 6.97 -10.70
CA VAL A 146 -8.54 5.80 -11.04
C VAL A 146 -9.04 5.92 -12.49
N SER A 147 -9.50 7.10 -12.88
CA SER A 147 -10.03 7.37 -14.22
C SER A 147 -8.95 7.25 -15.30
N ALA A 148 -7.74 7.75 -15.01
CA ALA A 148 -6.58 7.64 -15.89
C ALA A 148 -6.13 6.18 -16.05
N ALA A 149 -6.07 5.43 -14.95
CA ALA A 149 -5.75 4.00 -14.96
C ALA A 149 -6.73 3.21 -15.82
N LEU A 150 -8.03 3.42 -15.62
CA LEU A 150 -9.07 2.78 -16.41
C LEU A 150 -8.93 3.10 -17.90
N SER A 151 -8.72 4.37 -18.25
CA SER A 151 -8.60 4.83 -19.64
C SER A 151 -7.39 4.20 -20.32
N TYR A 152 -6.25 4.14 -19.62
CA TYR A 152 -5.06 3.45 -20.10
C TYR A 152 -5.33 1.96 -20.34
N VAL A 153 -5.92 1.25 -19.37
CA VAL A 153 -6.20 -0.19 -19.50
C VAL A 153 -7.19 -0.47 -20.63
N ARG A 154 -8.21 0.37 -20.81
CA ARG A 154 -9.15 0.26 -21.96
C ARG A 154 -8.42 0.43 -23.30
N SER A 155 -7.57 1.46 -23.41
CA SER A 155 -6.82 1.75 -24.66
C SER A 155 -5.84 0.64 -25.05
N ARG A 156 -5.36 -0.14 -24.08
CA ARG A 156 -4.38 -1.23 -24.26
C ARG A 156 -5.00 -2.63 -24.08
N SER A 157 -6.32 -2.72 -23.98
CA SER A 157 -7.05 -3.95 -23.62
C SER A 157 -6.64 -5.18 -24.45
N ILE A 158 -6.57 -5.03 -25.77
CA ILE A 158 -6.15 -6.09 -26.71
C ILE A 158 -4.74 -6.61 -26.37
N ARG A 159 -3.79 -5.71 -26.05
CA ARG A 159 -2.41 -6.10 -25.68
C ARG A 159 -2.35 -6.85 -24.35
N PHE A 160 -3.29 -6.60 -23.44
CA PHE A 160 -3.40 -7.31 -22.17
C PHE A 160 -4.26 -8.59 -22.27
N GLY A 161 -4.77 -8.94 -23.44
CA GLY A 161 -5.65 -10.10 -23.61
C GLY A 161 -7.07 -9.88 -23.11
N ILE A 162 -7.49 -8.62 -22.98
CA ILE A 162 -8.80 -8.23 -22.46
C ILE A 162 -9.69 -7.88 -23.64
N LYS A 163 -10.85 -8.53 -23.75
CA LYS A 163 -11.85 -8.22 -24.79
C LYS A 163 -12.48 -6.85 -24.51
N PRO A 164 -12.52 -5.91 -25.49
CA PRO A 164 -13.12 -4.59 -25.30
C PRO A 164 -14.56 -4.62 -24.78
N THR A 165 -15.37 -5.58 -25.25
CA THR A 165 -16.77 -5.79 -24.81
C THR A 165 -16.93 -6.07 -23.31
N LEU A 166 -15.87 -6.46 -22.61
CA LEU A 166 -15.91 -6.70 -21.18
C LEU A 166 -16.17 -5.41 -20.40
N PHE A 167 -15.65 -4.28 -20.87
CA PHE A 167 -15.85 -2.96 -20.25
C PHE A 167 -17.26 -2.41 -20.39
N GLU A 168 -18.10 -3.00 -21.24
CA GLU A 168 -19.50 -2.60 -21.41
C GLU A 168 -20.44 -3.48 -20.58
N LYS A 169 -20.06 -4.74 -20.37
CA LYS A 169 -20.88 -5.76 -19.69
C LYS A 169 -20.61 -5.87 -18.19
N ARG A 170 -19.58 -5.16 -17.71
CA ARG A 170 -19.09 -5.30 -16.35
C ARG A 170 -18.82 -3.96 -15.72
N ASP A 171 -19.18 -3.83 -14.45
CA ASP A 171 -18.78 -2.70 -13.62
C ASP A 171 -17.49 -3.06 -12.88
N ILE A 172 -16.63 -2.07 -12.68
CA ILE A 172 -15.39 -2.19 -11.91
C ILE A 172 -15.55 -1.37 -10.64
N HIS A 173 -15.25 -1.99 -9.50
CA HIS A 173 -15.22 -1.26 -8.22
C HIS A 173 -13.80 -1.32 -7.64
N VAL A 174 -13.16 -0.16 -7.53
CA VAL A 174 -11.86 0.01 -6.88
C VAL A 174 -12.08 0.45 -5.43
N HIS A 175 -11.50 -0.28 -4.48
CA HIS A 175 -11.54 0.05 -3.06
C HIS A 175 -10.13 0.24 -2.51
N VAL A 176 -9.93 1.27 -1.70
CA VAL A 176 -8.68 1.47 -0.95
C VAL A 176 -9.03 1.51 0.55
N PRO A 177 -8.86 0.39 1.29
CA PRO A 177 -9.19 0.25 2.70
C PRO A 177 -8.50 1.27 3.62
N GLU A 178 -8.95 1.30 4.88
CA GLU A 178 -8.82 2.40 5.86
C GLU A 178 -9.69 3.62 5.53
N GLY A 179 -11.02 3.45 5.51
CA GLY A 179 -11.97 4.52 5.18
C GLY A 179 -12.06 5.67 6.18
N ALA A 180 -11.23 5.72 7.22
CA ALA A 180 -11.21 6.82 8.20
C ALA A 180 -10.24 7.94 7.79
N THR A 181 -9.11 7.58 7.17
CA THR A 181 -8.03 8.47 6.76
C THR A 181 -8.22 8.87 5.29
N PRO A 182 -8.29 10.19 4.99
CA PRO A 182 -8.30 10.66 3.61
C PRO A 182 -7.03 10.22 2.89
N LYS A 183 -7.18 9.73 1.65
CA LYS A 183 -6.06 9.33 0.79
C LYS A 183 -6.12 10.17 -0.46
N ASP A 184 -5.08 10.94 -0.69
CA ASP A 184 -5.01 11.79 -1.86
C ASP A 184 -3.60 11.83 -2.43
N GLY A 185 -3.53 12.05 -3.75
CA GLY A 185 -2.28 12.12 -4.51
C GLY A 185 -2.16 11.08 -5.62
N PRO A 186 -1.39 11.38 -6.68
CA PRO A 186 -1.42 10.63 -7.93
C PRO A 186 -0.55 9.36 -7.89
N SER A 187 0.26 9.18 -6.85
CA SER A 187 1.33 8.18 -6.80
C SER A 187 0.90 6.70 -6.70
N ALA A 188 -0.41 6.44 -6.73
CA ALA A 188 -1.01 5.10 -6.72
C ALA A 188 -1.52 4.66 -8.11
N GLY A 189 -1.38 5.50 -9.15
CA GLY A 189 -1.93 5.23 -10.48
C GLY A 189 -1.46 3.90 -11.07
N VAL A 190 -0.18 3.57 -10.94
CA VAL A 190 0.36 2.29 -11.44
C VAL A 190 -0.22 1.07 -10.71
N ALA A 191 -0.49 1.20 -9.42
CA ALA A 191 -1.12 0.14 -8.63
C ALA A 191 -2.57 -0.08 -9.03
N MET A 192 -3.31 1.01 -9.28
CA MET A 192 -4.69 0.95 -9.79
C MET A 192 -4.76 0.32 -11.19
N ALA A 193 -3.85 0.69 -12.09
CA ALA A 193 -3.79 0.07 -13.42
C ALA A 193 -3.52 -1.44 -13.32
N THR A 194 -2.59 -1.83 -12.44
CA THR A 194 -2.26 -3.24 -12.21
C THR A 194 -3.42 -4.02 -11.60
N SER A 195 -4.16 -3.44 -10.64
CA SER A 195 -5.32 -4.10 -10.02
C SER A 195 -6.45 -4.32 -11.02
N ILE A 196 -6.71 -3.33 -11.87
CA ILE A 196 -7.72 -3.42 -12.94
C ILE A 196 -7.33 -4.49 -13.98
N VAL A 197 -6.06 -4.53 -14.42
CA VAL A 197 -5.59 -5.57 -15.35
C VAL A 197 -5.68 -6.95 -14.71
N SER A 198 -5.31 -7.07 -13.44
CA SER A 198 -5.38 -8.33 -12.68
C SER A 198 -6.81 -8.90 -12.67
N ILE A 199 -7.82 -8.11 -12.32
CA ILE A 199 -9.21 -8.60 -12.29
C ILE A 199 -9.75 -8.95 -13.68
N LEU A 200 -9.40 -8.17 -14.70
CA LEU A 200 -9.91 -8.38 -16.07
C LEU A 200 -9.27 -9.60 -16.75
N THR A 201 -8.04 -9.93 -16.37
CA THR A 201 -7.28 -11.09 -16.90
C THR A 201 -7.40 -12.33 -16.01
N GLY A 202 -7.85 -12.18 -14.77
CA GLY A 202 -7.87 -13.23 -13.76
C GLY A 202 -6.46 -13.66 -13.32
N ILE A 203 -5.45 -12.81 -13.51
CA ILE A 203 -4.06 -13.13 -13.16
C ILE A 203 -3.74 -12.57 -11.77
N PRO A 204 -3.30 -13.40 -10.81
CA PRO A 204 -2.90 -12.93 -9.49
C PRO A 204 -1.74 -11.93 -9.54
N VAL A 205 -1.79 -10.93 -8.69
CA VAL A 205 -0.67 -10.03 -8.40
C VAL A 205 0.18 -10.67 -7.33
N ARG A 206 1.50 -10.60 -7.50
CA ARG A 206 2.45 -11.11 -6.52
C ARG A 206 2.33 -10.39 -5.18
N ARG A 207 2.28 -11.14 -4.08
CA ARG A 207 2.20 -10.57 -2.72
C ARG A 207 3.47 -9.85 -2.26
N ASP A 208 4.60 -10.17 -2.88
CA ASP A 208 5.92 -9.69 -2.48
C ASP A 208 6.34 -8.39 -3.19
N VAL A 209 5.48 -7.84 -4.04
CA VAL A 209 5.75 -6.61 -4.78
C VAL A 209 4.93 -5.43 -4.25
N ALA A 210 5.57 -4.26 -4.17
CA ALA A 210 4.88 -2.99 -4.02
C ALA A 210 5.23 -2.04 -5.17
N MET A 211 4.39 -1.04 -5.41
CA MET A 211 4.63 -0.08 -6.48
C MET A 211 4.18 1.34 -6.12
N THR A 212 4.87 2.31 -6.69
CA THR A 212 4.49 3.73 -6.63
C THR A 212 4.83 4.40 -7.94
N GLY A 213 3.99 5.34 -8.35
CA GLY A 213 4.14 6.02 -9.62
C GLY A 213 2.83 6.65 -10.04
N GLU A 214 2.89 7.92 -10.42
CA GLU A 214 1.83 8.56 -11.17
C GLU A 214 1.84 8.04 -12.60
N ILE A 215 0.67 7.94 -13.22
CA ILE A 215 0.56 7.44 -14.59
C ILE A 215 -0.07 8.48 -15.50
N THR A 216 0.35 8.46 -16.75
CA THR A 216 -0.31 9.22 -17.82
C THR A 216 -1.28 8.32 -18.58
N LEU A 217 -2.21 8.92 -19.34
CA LEU A 217 -3.09 8.19 -20.26
C LEU A 217 -2.33 7.37 -21.32
N ARG A 218 -1.05 7.70 -21.57
CA ARG A 218 -0.20 7.00 -22.54
C ARG A 218 0.58 5.83 -21.93
N GLY A 219 0.50 5.61 -20.62
CA GLY A 219 1.21 4.55 -19.91
C GLY A 219 2.57 4.93 -19.33
N ARG A 220 3.03 6.17 -19.49
CA ARG A 220 4.27 6.64 -18.85
C ARG A 220 4.08 6.75 -17.34
N ILE A 221 5.11 6.37 -16.59
CA ILE A 221 5.19 6.51 -15.14
C ILE A 221 5.98 7.78 -14.80
N LEU A 222 5.34 8.70 -14.09
CA LEU A 222 5.90 9.99 -13.70
C LEU A 222 6.55 9.93 -12.30
N PRO A 223 7.54 10.80 -12.01
CA PRO A 223 8.22 10.83 -10.72
C PRO A 223 7.28 11.16 -9.58
N ILE A 224 7.63 10.67 -8.38
CA ILE A 224 6.86 10.87 -7.16
C ILE A 224 7.70 11.50 -6.06
N GLY A 225 7.04 12.13 -5.08
CA GLY A 225 7.68 12.60 -3.85
C GLY A 225 7.73 11.55 -2.74
N GLY A 226 8.58 11.79 -1.74
CA GLY A 226 8.63 11.01 -0.50
C GLY A 226 9.12 9.56 -0.68
N LEU A 227 10.03 9.32 -1.64
CA LEU A 227 10.51 7.97 -1.96
C LEU A 227 11.12 7.28 -0.73
N LYS A 228 11.93 8.00 0.05
CA LYS A 228 12.55 7.47 1.27
C LYS A 228 11.52 6.93 2.25
N GLU A 229 10.50 7.73 2.57
CA GLU A 229 9.42 7.34 3.48
C GLU A 229 8.63 6.14 2.95
N LYS A 230 8.34 6.11 1.65
CA LYS A 230 7.64 5.01 0.97
C LYS A 230 8.43 3.69 1.04
N LEU A 231 9.72 3.72 0.76
CA LEU A 231 10.57 2.53 0.85
C LEU A 231 10.71 2.04 2.29
N LEU A 232 10.78 2.95 3.27
CA LEU A 232 10.74 2.56 4.68
C LEU A 232 9.41 1.90 5.05
N ALA A 233 8.29 2.30 4.45
CA ALA A 233 7.00 1.64 4.63
C ALA A 233 6.99 0.23 4.03
N ALA A 234 7.49 0.08 2.80
CA ALA A 234 7.66 -1.21 2.13
C ALA A 234 8.48 -2.20 2.97
N LEU A 235 9.63 -1.74 3.49
CA LEU A 235 10.50 -2.55 4.33
C LEU A 235 9.79 -3.00 5.62
N ARG A 236 9.06 -2.09 6.29
CA ARG A 236 8.28 -2.43 7.50
C ARG A 236 7.15 -3.42 7.22
N ALA A 237 6.60 -3.41 6.03
CA ALA A 237 5.55 -4.33 5.60
C ALA A 237 6.09 -5.71 5.18
N GLY A 238 7.41 -5.87 5.08
CA GLY A 238 8.03 -7.12 4.63
C GLY A 238 7.95 -7.33 3.12
N ILE A 239 7.75 -6.27 2.33
CA ILE A 239 7.83 -6.31 0.87
C ILE A 239 9.28 -6.55 0.46
N THR A 240 9.51 -7.36 -0.58
CA THR A 240 10.85 -7.67 -1.08
C THR A 240 11.20 -6.88 -2.33
N THR A 241 10.22 -6.59 -3.17
CA THR A 241 10.41 -5.95 -4.48
C THR A 241 9.59 -4.67 -4.57
N VAL A 242 10.20 -3.57 -4.99
CA VAL A 242 9.49 -2.30 -5.17
C VAL A 242 9.72 -1.73 -6.57
N PHE A 243 8.64 -1.47 -7.29
CA PHE A 243 8.66 -0.72 -8.55
C PHE A 243 8.63 0.79 -8.25
N ILE A 244 9.62 1.51 -8.80
CA ILE A 244 9.77 2.95 -8.63
C ILE A 244 9.85 3.63 -10.00
N PRO A 245 9.41 4.89 -10.15
CA PRO A 245 9.57 5.60 -11.41
C PRO A 245 11.05 5.74 -11.77
N LYS A 246 11.39 5.56 -13.05
CA LYS A 246 12.77 5.66 -13.54
C LYS A 246 13.42 7.01 -13.21
N GLU A 247 12.65 8.09 -13.26
CA GLU A 247 13.14 9.43 -12.94
C GLU A 247 13.50 9.63 -11.45
N ASN A 248 12.99 8.77 -10.56
CA ASN A 248 13.33 8.78 -9.13
C ASN A 248 14.61 7.99 -8.81
N GLU A 249 15.28 7.40 -9.79
CA GLU A 249 16.55 6.68 -9.57
C GLU A 249 17.62 7.59 -8.94
N LYS A 250 17.61 8.88 -9.28
CA LYS A 250 18.48 9.90 -8.67
C LYS A 250 18.26 10.06 -7.15
N ASP A 251 17.03 9.87 -6.68
CA ASP A 251 16.66 10.04 -5.27
C ASP A 251 17.11 8.84 -4.42
N LEU A 252 17.54 7.75 -5.06
CA LEU A 252 18.17 6.63 -4.38
C LEU A 252 19.44 7.05 -3.64
N ALA A 253 20.12 8.13 -4.04
CA ALA A 253 21.29 8.64 -3.32
C ALA A 253 20.99 8.98 -1.85
N GLU A 254 19.77 9.45 -1.55
CA GLU A 254 19.34 9.87 -0.21
C GLU A 254 18.84 8.72 0.68
N ILE A 255 18.74 7.52 0.09
CA ILE A 255 18.17 6.35 0.76
C ILE A 255 19.29 5.58 1.49
N PRO A 256 19.12 5.30 2.79
CA PRO A 256 20.08 4.52 3.56
C PRO A 256 20.40 3.15 2.94
N ASP A 257 21.66 2.74 3.01
CA ASP A 257 22.13 1.46 2.42
C ASP A 257 21.45 0.23 3.03
N ASN A 258 21.03 0.31 4.31
CA ASN A 258 20.28 -0.78 4.93
C ASN A 258 18.93 -0.98 4.23
N VAL A 259 18.26 0.05 3.74
CA VAL A 259 17.00 -0.08 2.98
C VAL A 259 17.28 -0.70 1.61
N LYS A 260 18.29 -0.21 0.89
CA LYS A 260 18.67 -0.70 -0.45
C LYS A 260 19.08 -2.17 -0.45
N LYS A 261 19.71 -2.64 0.61
CA LYS A 261 20.17 -4.05 0.73
C LYS A 261 19.02 -5.04 0.95
N HIS A 262 17.92 -4.61 1.56
CA HIS A 262 16.78 -5.47 1.88
C HIS A 262 15.63 -5.38 0.87
N LEU A 263 15.63 -4.37 -0.01
CA LEU A 263 14.63 -4.19 -1.05
C LEU A 263 15.26 -4.30 -2.45
N LYS A 264 14.66 -5.13 -3.31
CA LYS A 264 14.94 -5.11 -4.74
C LYS A 264 14.16 -3.96 -5.38
N LEU A 265 14.86 -2.88 -5.72
CA LEU A 265 14.27 -1.72 -6.38
C LEU A 265 14.35 -1.89 -7.90
N ILE A 266 13.22 -1.72 -8.58
CA ILE A 266 13.10 -1.86 -10.04
C ILE A 266 12.63 -0.52 -10.62
N PRO A 267 13.53 0.27 -11.23
CA PRO A 267 13.16 1.48 -11.95
C PRO A 267 12.35 1.14 -13.22
N VAL A 268 11.19 1.78 -13.40
CA VAL A 268 10.27 1.52 -14.52
C VAL A 268 9.83 2.84 -15.16
N ALA A 269 9.69 2.84 -16.48
CA ALA A 269 9.26 4.02 -17.24
C ALA A 269 7.81 3.88 -17.77
N ASP A 270 7.36 2.65 -18.01
CA ASP A 270 6.03 2.36 -18.55
C ASP A 270 5.26 1.35 -17.68
N VAL A 271 3.94 1.51 -17.63
CA VAL A 271 3.04 0.63 -16.88
C VAL A 271 3.05 -0.80 -17.45
N ASP A 272 3.30 -0.97 -18.75
CA ASP A 272 3.46 -2.29 -19.38
C ASP A 272 4.57 -3.12 -18.67
N GLU A 273 5.68 -2.47 -18.29
CA GLU A 273 6.84 -3.12 -17.64
C GLU A 273 6.49 -3.63 -16.24
N VAL A 274 5.65 -2.87 -15.52
CA VAL A 274 5.20 -3.23 -14.18
C VAL A 274 4.23 -4.40 -14.26
N ILE A 275 3.23 -4.33 -15.13
CA ILE A 275 2.24 -5.41 -15.31
C ILE A 275 2.95 -6.73 -15.67
N ALA A 276 3.98 -6.68 -16.52
CA ALA A 276 4.71 -7.87 -16.95
C ALA A 276 5.55 -8.55 -15.85
N GLN A 277 5.85 -7.85 -14.75
CA GLN A 277 6.69 -8.34 -13.65
C GLN A 277 5.95 -8.50 -12.31
N ALA A 278 4.90 -7.71 -12.11
CA ALA A 278 4.08 -7.71 -10.90
C ALA A 278 3.04 -8.83 -10.89
N LEU A 279 2.54 -9.24 -12.06
CA LEU A 279 1.60 -10.34 -12.19
C LEU A 279 2.32 -11.70 -12.16
N ALA A 280 1.67 -12.72 -11.61
CA ALA A 280 2.19 -14.09 -11.50
C ALA A 280 2.50 -14.71 -12.87
N ARG A 281 1.78 -14.30 -13.92
CA ARG A 281 2.10 -14.60 -15.32
C ARG A 281 1.90 -13.38 -16.19
N ARG A 282 2.60 -13.32 -17.32
CA ARG A 282 2.41 -12.23 -18.29
C ARG A 282 1.05 -12.33 -18.98
N PRO A 283 0.31 -11.23 -19.13
CA PRO A 283 -0.86 -11.19 -20.00
C PRO A 283 -0.48 -11.55 -21.43
N VAL A 284 -1.35 -12.29 -22.12
CA VAL A 284 -1.14 -12.72 -23.50
C VAL A 284 -2.04 -11.86 -24.40
N PRO A 285 -1.50 -11.15 -25.40
CA PRO A 285 -2.30 -10.39 -26.35
C PRO A 285 -3.33 -11.27 -27.06
N ILE A 286 -4.48 -10.70 -27.38
CA ILE A 286 -5.49 -11.34 -28.23
C ILE A 286 -5.54 -10.65 -29.59
N GLU A 287 -5.98 -11.37 -30.61
CA GLU A 287 -6.48 -10.74 -31.83
C GLU A 287 -7.96 -10.42 -31.63
N TRP A 288 -8.36 -9.19 -31.96
CA TRP A 288 -9.73 -8.73 -31.82
C TRP A 288 -10.08 -7.85 -33.01
N GLU A 289 -11.11 -8.27 -33.75
CA GLU A 289 -11.77 -7.45 -34.75
C GLU A 289 -13.02 -6.83 -34.14
N GLU A 290 -13.20 -5.53 -34.35
CA GLU A 290 -14.39 -4.84 -33.90
C GLU A 290 -15.61 -5.38 -34.65
N PRO A 291 -16.67 -5.84 -33.96
CA PRO A 291 -17.88 -6.28 -34.63
C PRO A 291 -18.42 -5.14 -35.49
N ALA A 292 -18.78 -5.43 -36.75
CA ALA A 292 -19.36 -4.43 -37.64
C ALA A 292 -20.53 -3.71 -36.94
N GLU A 293 -20.56 -2.37 -37.04
CA GLU A 293 -21.67 -1.59 -36.50
C GLU A 293 -22.99 -2.14 -37.04
N PRO A 294 -23.99 -2.41 -36.18
CA PRO A 294 -25.32 -2.76 -36.68
C PRO A 294 -25.79 -1.61 -37.57
N PRO A 295 -26.35 -1.89 -38.77
CA PRO A 295 -26.75 -0.85 -39.69
C PRO A 295 -27.69 0.11 -38.98
N VAL A 296 -27.37 1.40 -39.05
CA VAL A 296 -28.19 2.47 -38.49
C VAL A 296 -29.59 2.32 -39.07
N SER A 297 -30.56 1.90 -38.25
CA SER A 297 -31.95 1.80 -38.70
C SER A 297 -32.38 3.20 -39.12
N ALA A 298 -32.72 3.37 -40.39
CA ALA A 298 -33.23 4.63 -40.92
C ALA A 298 -34.35 5.18 -40.02
N PRO A 299 -34.42 6.50 -39.80
CA PRO A 299 -35.47 7.08 -38.99
C PRO A 299 -36.83 6.66 -39.54
N VAL A 300 -37.61 5.98 -38.70
CA VAL A 300 -39.00 5.63 -39.00
C VAL A 300 -39.73 6.95 -39.26
N ALA A 301 -40.12 7.18 -40.51
CA ALA A 301 -40.93 8.34 -40.87
C ALA A 301 -42.20 8.32 -40.00
N GLN A 302 -42.37 9.32 -39.15
CA GLN A 302 -43.60 9.51 -38.39
C GLN A 302 -44.76 9.69 -39.38
N PRO A 303 -45.88 8.96 -39.24
CA PRO A 303 -47.04 9.22 -40.08
C PRO A 303 -47.54 10.64 -39.79
N ALA A 304 -47.68 11.44 -40.84
CA ALA A 304 -48.20 12.80 -40.78
C ALA A 304 -49.56 12.81 -40.09
N ALA A 305 -49.70 13.66 -39.07
CA ALA A 305 -50.96 13.87 -38.38
C ALA A 305 -52.01 14.36 -39.39
N ALA A 306 -53.06 13.55 -39.60
CA ALA A 306 -54.21 13.94 -40.39
C ALA A 306 -54.94 15.09 -39.67
N SER A 307 -54.93 16.27 -40.28
CA SER A 307 -55.74 17.41 -39.86
C SER A 307 -57.22 17.12 -40.11
N LEU A 308 -58.04 17.15 -39.06
CA LEU A 308 -59.50 17.06 -39.15
C LEU A 308 -60.06 18.37 -39.74
N PRO A 309 -60.98 18.32 -40.72
CA PRO A 309 -61.64 19.50 -41.25
C PRO A 309 -62.71 20.04 -40.27
N HIS A 310 -62.88 21.36 -40.31
CA HIS A 310 -63.71 22.22 -39.47
C HIS A 310 -65.19 21.85 -39.37
#